data_AF-A0A6P0VSB8-F1
#
_entry.id   AF-A0A6P0VSB8-F1
#
_cell.length_a   1.000
_cell.length_b   1.000
_cell.length_c   1.000
_cell.angle_alpha   90.00
_cell.angle_beta   90.00
_cell.angle_gamma   90.00
#
_symmetry.space_group_name_H-M   'P 1'
#
loop_
_entity.id
_entity.type
_entity.pdbx_description
1 polymer ?
#
loop_
_entity_poly.entity_id
_entity_poly.type
_entity_poly.pdbx_seq_one_letter_code
_entity_poly.pdbx_strand_id
1 'polypeptide(L)'
;CGRTYLGKVQPLGRVVKGYGNNGEDGTEGAFYRNAIATYSHGPLLPKNPFIADWLIQKALNQKYQTTVALEPLDDNLATQARQAMFKRLALGVKG
;
A
#
# COMPACT_ATOMS: atom_id res chain seq x y z
N CYS A 1 -12.51 -5.79 13.88
CA CYS A 1 -11.52 -6.58 13.12
C CYS A 1 -12.07 -6.79 11.72
N GLY A 2 -11.23 -6.83 10.69
CA GLY A 2 -11.65 -7.39 9.41
C GLY A 2 -12.10 -8.84 9.61
N ARG A 3 -13.00 -9.32 8.76
CA ARG A 3 -13.42 -10.74 8.70
C ARG A 3 -13.34 -11.23 7.25
N THR A 4 -12.33 -10.77 6.53
CA THR A 4 -12.13 -11.12 5.12
C THR A 4 -11.20 -12.32 5.03
N TYR A 5 -11.64 -13.33 4.29
CA TYR A 5 -10.83 -14.48 3.92
C TYR A 5 -10.64 -14.45 2.42
N LEU A 6 -9.38 -14.45 1.98
CA LEU A 6 -9.08 -14.36 0.56
C LEU A 6 -9.28 -15.74 -0.09
N GLY A 7 -9.99 -15.76 -1.22
CA GLY A 7 -10.05 -16.93 -2.10
C GLY A 7 -8.81 -16.99 -3.00
N LYS A 8 -9.01 -17.09 -4.31
CA LYS A 8 -7.92 -17.12 -5.32
C LYS A 8 -7.28 -15.74 -5.58
N VAL A 9 -7.39 -14.80 -4.64
CA VAL A 9 -6.92 -13.41 -4.79
C VAL A 9 -5.70 -13.21 -3.88
N GLN A 10 -4.71 -12.46 -4.36
CA GLN A 10 -3.51 -12.19 -3.58
C GLN A 10 -3.79 -11.11 -2.52
N PRO A 11 -3.15 -11.16 -1.35
CA PRO A 11 -3.21 -10.06 -0.40
C PRO A 11 -2.48 -8.82 -0.94
N LEU A 12 -2.82 -7.63 -0.45
CA LEU A 12 -2.06 -6.42 -0.75
C LEU A 12 -0.67 -6.47 -0.11
N GLY A 13 -0.56 -7.07 1.07
CA GLY A 13 0.73 -7.28 1.72
C GLY A 13 0.64 -8.15 2.97
N ARG A 14 1.81 -8.44 3.53
CA ARG A 14 1.94 -9.11 4.83
C ARG A 14 1.84 -8.09 5.96
N VAL A 15 1.10 -8.45 7.00
CA VAL A 15 1.02 -7.66 8.23
C VAL A 15 2.33 -7.79 9.00
N VAL A 16 2.98 -6.66 9.26
CA VAL A 16 4.14 -6.59 10.18
C VAL A 16 3.67 -6.29 11.61
N LYS A 17 2.65 -5.43 11.76
CA LYS A 17 2.03 -5.10 13.05
C LYS A 17 0.57 -4.71 12.85
N GLY A 18 -0.33 -5.29 13.64
CA GLY A 18 -1.79 -5.14 13.51
C GLY A 18 -2.48 -6.47 13.25
N TYR A 19 -3.77 -6.41 12.87
CA TYR A 19 -4.60 -7.61 12.68
C TYR A 19 -4.83 -7.97 11.20
N GLY A 20 -4.75 -7.01 10.28
CA GLY A 20 -4.98 -7.27 8.86
C GLY A 20 -6.42 -7.66 8.52
N ASN A 21 -6.56 -8.55 7.54
CA ASN A 21 -7.83 -9.00 6.97
C ASN A 21 -8.75 -9.73 7.96
N ASN A 22 -8.20 -10.54 8.86
CA ASN A 22 -8.97 -11.37 9.80
C ASN A 22 -8.32 -11.56 11.18
N GLY A 23 -7.05 -11.18 11.37
CA GLY A 23 -6.32 -11.40 12.62
C GLY A 23 -5.58 -12.74 12.70
N GLU A 24 -5.72 -13.62 11.70
CA GLU A 24 -5.24 -15.00 11.75
C GLU A 24 -4.20 -15.26 10.64
N ASP A 25 -4.49 -14.83 9.40
CA ASP A 25 -3.68 -15.17 8.23
C ASP A 25 -2.40 -14.32 8.09
N GLY A 26 -2.26 -13.27 8.91
CA GLY A 26 -1.12 -12.35 8.85
C GLY A 26 -1.03 -11.55 7.54
N THR A 27 -2.14 -11.41 6.80
CA THR A 27 -2.23 -10.66 5.54
C THR A 27 -3.19 -9.48 5.65
N GLU A 28 -2.96 -8.47 4.83
CA GLU A 28 -3.79 -7.25 4.76
C GLU A 28 -4.21 -6.97 3.33
N GLY A 29 -5.48 -6.58 3.18
CA GLY A 29 -6.07 -6.17 1.92
C GLY A 29 -6.17 -7.28 0.87
N ALA A 30 -6.54 -6.87 -0.33
CA ALA A 30 -6.58 -7.70 -1.53
C ALA A 30 -5.99 -6.94 -2.72
N PHE A 31 -5.34 -7.69 -3.60
CA PHE A 31 -4.75 -7.20 -4.83
C PHE A 31 -5.16 -8.10 -5.99
N TYR A 32 -5.87 -7.54 -6.96
CA TYR A 32 -6.31 -8.26 -8.14
C TYR A 32 -6.20 -7.39 -9.38
N ARG A 33 -5.29 -7.76 -10.29
CA ARG A 33 -4.95 -6.97 -11.48
C ARG A 33 -4.53 -5.55 -11.08
N ASN A 34 -5.35 -4.54 -11.37
CA ASN A 34 -5.10 -3.14 -11.01
C ASN A 34 -5.94 -2.66 -9.81
N ALA A 35 -6.71 -3.56 -9.18
CA ALA A 35 -7.57 -3.24 -8.05
C ALA A 35 -6.87 -3.51 -6.72
N ILE A 36 -6.92 -2.52 -5.83
CA ILE A 36 -6.41 -2.58 -4.45
C ILE A 36 -7.61 -2.41 -3.50
N ALA A 37 -7.74 -3.31 -2.53
CA ALA A 37 -8.64 -3.17 -1.39
C ALA A 37 -7.82 -3.23 -0.09
N THR A 38 -8.14 -2.40 0.90
CA THR A 38 -7.44 -2.38 2.20
C THR A 38 -8.34 -1.84 3.31
N TYR A 39 -8.14 -2.34 4.53
CA TYR A 39 -8.72 -1.86 5.77
C TYR A 39 -7.95 -0.70 6.41
N SER A 40 -6.91 -0.18 5.76
CA SER A 40 -6.15 0.96 6.27
C SER A 40 -7.02 2.21 6.40
N HIS A 41 -7.51 2.48 7.61
CA HIS A 41 -8.28 3.68 7.95
C HIS A 41 -7.34 4.87 8.15
N GLY A 42 -7.15 5.64 7.09
CA GLY A 42 -6.36 6.86 7.03
C GLY A 42 -6.12 7.26 5.57
N PRO A 43 -5.53 8.43 5.28
CA PRO A 43 -5.19 8.79 3.92
C PRO A 43 -4.09 7.86 3.39
N LEU A 44 -4.50 6.78 2.71
CA LEU A 44 -3.59 5.76 2.19
C LEU A 44 -2.60 6.36 1.20
N LEU A 45 -3.10 7.10 0.21
CA LEU A 45 -2.29 7.60 -0.90
C LEU A 45 -1.26 8.65 -0.46
N PRO A 46 -1.61 9.72 0.29
CA PRO A 46 -0.62 10.71 0.74
C PRO A 46 0.46 10.14 1.67
N LYS A 47 0.16 9.07 2.41
CA LYS A 47 1.15 8.40 3.28
C LYS A 47 1.98 7.34 2.54
N ASN A 48 1.55 6.94 1.36
CA ASN A 48 2.20 5.94 0.52
C ASN A 48 2.29 6.45 -0.92
N PRO A 49 3.15 7.47 -1.20
CA PRO A 49 3.27 8.08 -2.53
C PRO A 49 3.48 7.05 -3.64
N PHE A 50 4.31 6.02 -3.40
CA PHE A 50 4.51 4.93 -4.35
C PHE A 50 3.23 4.19 -4.78
N ILE A 51 2.20 4.09 -3.92
CA ILE A 51 0.89 3.51 -4.29
C ILE A 51 0.12 4.49 -5.18
N ALA A 52 0.17 5.79 -4.84
CA ALA A 52 -0.45 6.84 -5.64
C ALA A 52 0.16 6.88 -7.06
N ASP A 53 1.49 6.90 -7.13
CA ASP A 53 2.24 6.87 -8.39
C ASP A 53 1.93 5.64 -9.21
N TRP A 54 1.88 4.47 -8.56
CA TRP A 54 1.53 3.23 -9.23
C TRP A 54 0.11 3.28 -9.81
N LEU A 55 -0.87 3.79 -9.07
CA LEU A 55 -2.25 3.96 -9.56
C LEU A 55 -2.32 4.91 -10.75
N ILE A 56 -1.64 6.06 -10.67
CA ILE A 56 -1.59 7.05 -11.74
C ILE A 56 -0.93 6.45 -12.98
N GLN A 57 0.23 5.80 -12.84
CA GLN A 57 0.91 5.12 -13.94
C GLN A 57 0.02 4.05 -14.58
N LYS A 58 -0.65 3.20 -13.80
CA LYS A 58 -1.58 2.19 -14.35
C LYS A 58 -2.73 2.84 -15.12
N ALA A 59 -3.31 3.92 -14.61
CA ALA A 59 -4.38 4.63 -15.29
C ALA A 59 -3.92 5.28 -16.60
N LEU A 60 -2.76 5.94 -16.59
CA LEU A 60 -2.17 6.56 -17.79
C LEU A 60 -1.78 5.51 -18.83
N ASN A 61 -1.15 4.41 -18.40
CA ASN A 61 -0.76 3.34 -19.32
C ASN A 61 -1.99 2.67 -19.96
N GLN A 62 -3.06 2.48 -19.18
CA GLN A 62 -4.33 1.95 -19.71
C GLN A 62 -5.00 2.92 -20.69
N LYS A 63 -4.91 4.23 -20.46
CA LYS A 63 -5.52 5.26 -21.32
C LYS A 63 -4.76 5.46 -22.62
N TYR A 64 -3.43 5.56 -22.55
CA TYR A 64 -2.58 5.92 -23.68
C TYR A 64 -1.90 4.72 -24.35
N GLN A 65 -2.09 3.51 -23.81
CA GLN A 65 -1.50 2.27 -24.33
C GLN A 65 0.04 2.35 -24.49
N THR A 66 0.68 3.13 -23.63
CA THR A 66 2.14 3.32 -23.59
C THR A 66 2.62 3.38 -22.15
N THR A 67 3.91 3.17 -21.93
CA THR A 67 4.50 3.32 -20.59
C THR A 67 4.78 4.79 -20.34
N VAL A 68 4.09 5.38 -19.36
CA VAL A 68 4.30 6.75 -18.92
C VAL A 68 5.16 6.75 -17.65
N ALA A 69 6.29 7.44 -17.70
CA ALA A 69 7.09 7.74 -16.52
C ALA A 69 6.56 9.01 -15.86
N LEU A 70 6.39 8.98 -14.53
CA LEU A 70 6.03 10.17 -13.76
C LEU A 70 7.31 10.92 -13.37
N GLU A 71 7.24 12.24 -13.38
CA GLU A 71 8.30 13.08 -12.83
C GLU A 71 8.35 12.91 -11.30
N PRO A 72 9.53 12.65 -10.71
CA PRO A 72 9.64 12.50 -9.26
C PRO A 72 9.25 13.80 -8.54
N LEU A 73 8.49 13.64 -7.46
CA LEU A 73 8.17 14.73 -6.52
C LEU A 73 8.98 14.58 -5.24
N ASP A 74 9.05 15.65 -4.45
CA ASP A 74 9.69 15.61 -3.14
C ASP A 74 8.82 14.84 -2.13
N ASP A 75 9.22 13.59 -1.86
CA ASP A 75 8.59 12.69 -0.88
C ASP A 75 9.18 12.80 0.54
N ASN A 76 10.01 13.81 0.83
CA ASN A 76 10.73 13.91 2.10
C ASN A 76 9.78 13.89 3.31
N LEU A 77 8.68 14.67 3.28
CA LEU A 77 7.70 14.68 4.37
C LEU A 77 6.99 13.33 4.55
N ALA A 78 6.61 12.67 3.45
CA ALA A 78 5.97 11.36 3.51
C ALA A 78 6.94 10.29 4.05
N THR A 79 8.21 10.38 3.66
CA THR A 79 9.28 9.50 4.12
C THR A 79 9.54 9.68 5.61
N GLN A 80 9.67 10.92 6.10
CA GLN A 80 9.83 11.22 7.52
C GLN A 80 8.63 10.75 8.34
N ALA A 81 7.40 10.97 7.85
CA ALA A 81 6.19 10.49 8.52
C ALA A 81 6.15 8.96 8.62
N ARG A 82 6.58 8.25 7.58
CA ARG A 82 6.71 6.78 7.58
C ARG A 82 7.76 6.31 8.58
N GLN A 83 8.93 6.94 8.61
CA GLN A 83 10.01 6.61 9.55
C GLN A 83 9.58 6.84 11.01
N ALA A 84 8.88 7.95 11.29
CA ALA A 84 8.32 8.22 12.62
C ALA A 84 7.36 7.10 13.07
N MET A 85 6.53 6.60 12.16
CA MET A 85 5.63 5.47 12.44
C MET A 85 6.40 4.16 12.65
N PHE A 86 7.42 3.84 11.85
CA PHE A 86 8.25 2.65 12.06
C PHE A 86 8.94 2.68 13.43
N LYS A 87 9.49 3.83 13.82
CA LYS A 87 10.08 4.03 15.16
C LYS A 87 9.04 3.83 16.26
N ARG A 88 7.86 4.46 16.14
CA ARG A 88 6.75 4.30 17.11
C ARG A 88 6.30 2.84 17.24
N LEU A 89 6.32 2.09 16.14
CA LEU A 89 5.92 0.69 16.10
C LEU A 89 7.04 -0.28 16.51
N ALA A 90 8.23 0.23 16.81
CA ALA A 90 9.44 -0.54 17.11
C ALA A 90 9.81 -1.54 16.01
N LEU A 91 9.58 -1.15 14.75
CA LEU A 91 9.94 -1.93 13.58
C LEU A 91 11.34 -1.52 13.14
N GLY A 92 12.27 -2.48 13.09
CA GLY A 92 13.59 -2.26 12.50
C GLY A 92 13.41 -1.95 11.01
N VAL A 93 13.84 -0.77 10.58
CA VAL A 93 13.86 -0.41 9.17
C VAL A 93 14.94 -1.25 8.51
N LYS A 94 14.58 -2.38 7.91
CA LYS A 94 15.44 -2.99 6.90
C LYS A 94 15.22 -2.18 5.62
N GLY A 95 16.25 -1.41 5.25
CA GLY A 95 16.32 -0.69 3.98
C GLY A 95 16.24 -1.64 2.80
#